data_AF-A0AAW0HXX9-F1
#
_entry.id   AF-A0AAW0HXX9-F1
#
_cell.length_a   1.000
_cell.length_b   1.000
_cell.length_c   1.000
_cell.angle_alpha   90.00
_cell.angle_beta   90.00
_cell.angle_gamma   90.00
#
_symmetry.space_group_name_H-M   'P 1'
#
loop_
_entity.id
_entity.type
_entity.pdbx_description
1 polymer ?
#
loop_
_entity_poly.entity_id
_entity_poly.type
_entity_poly.pdbx_seq_one_letter_code
_entity_poly.pdbx_strand_id
1 'polypeptide(L)'
;MSFHMTAVCGTVIAHDNFSFNRLKVIENELIQASTKKFSLEKFYKEPSISSRQMVDCCRRLLQLSLPYLHGMHLCVSHFYSVMQDGDLCIPWNWKKGEAMK
;
A
#
# COMPACT_ATOMS: atom_id res chain seq x y z
N MET A 1 -44.23 -6.29 -7.44
CA MET A 1 -43.78 -6.78 -8.76
C MET A 1 -44.16 -5.77 -9.83
N SER A 2 -43.19 -4.98 -10.28
CA SER A 2 -43.19 -4.35 -11.61
C SER A 2 -41.82 -3.71 -11.78
N PHE A 3 -40.95 -4.39 -12.54
CA PHE A 3 -39.71 -3.80 -13.04
C PHE A 3 -40.08 -3.02 -14.30
N HIS A 4 -39.96 -1.70 -14.24
CA HIS A 4 -40.04 -0.87 -15.44
C HIS A 4 -38.66 -0.81 -16.10
N MET A 5 -38.51 -1.61 -17.16
CA MET A 5 -37.34 -1.63 -18.02
C MET A 5 -37.34 -0.34 -18.85
N THR A 6 -36.45 0.60 -18.53
CA THR A 6 -36.24 1.79 -19.36
C THR A 6 -34.91 1.62 -20.08
N ALA A 7 -34.99 1.34 -21.38
CA ALA A 7 -33.84 1.28 -22.27
C ALA A 7 -33.32 2.71 -22.50
N VAL A 8 -32.10 2.98 -22.05
CA VAL A 8 -31.31 4.12 -22.52
C VAL A 8 -30.00 3.55 -23.03
N CYS A 9 -29.79 3.65 -24.34
CA CYS A 9 -28.52 3.35 -24.97
C CYS A 9 -27.51 4.41 -24.49
N GLY A 10 -26.49 4.02 -23.70
CA GLY A 10 -25.43 4.91 -23.24
C GLY A 10 -25.05 4.73 -21.77
N THR A 11 -23.91 4.07 -21.56
CA THR A 11 -23.00 4.05 -20.40
C THR A 11 -23.36 4.91 -19.17
N VAL A 12 -23.87 4.31 -18.09
CA VAL A 12 -23.75 4.90 -16.72
C VAL A 12 -23.99 3.88 -15.59
N ILE A 13 -23.15 2.83 -15.45
CA ILE A 13 -22.88 2.20 -14.13
C ILE A 13 -21.49 1.50 -14.17
N ALA A 14 -20.38 2.23 -14.18
CA ALA A 14 -19.03 1.62 -14.07
C ALA A 14 -17.92 2.53 -13.53
N HIS A 15 -18.21 3.71 -12.97
CA HIS A 15 -17.13 4.65 -12.63
C HIS A 15 -16.44 4.36 -11.28
N ASP A 16 -17.16 3.81 -10.29
CA ASP A 16 -16.60 3.62 -8.94
C ASP A 16 -15.86 2.27 -8.75
N ASN A 17 -16.28 1.19 -9.41
CA ASN A 17 -15.65 -0.14 -9.26
C ASN A 17 -14.32 -0.28 -10.02
N PHE A 18 -14.20 0.33 -11.21
CA PHE A 18 -12.99 0.26 -12.03
C PHE A 18 -11.80 0.94 -11.32
N SER A 19 -12.06 2.08 -10.66
CA SER A 19 -11.05 2.86 -9.95
C SER A 19 -10.48 2.13 -8.71
N PHE A 20 -11.33 1.43 -7.96
CA PHE A 20 -10.90 0.65 -6.79
C PHE A 20 -10.03 -0.54 -7.19
N ASN A 21 -10.42 -1.28 -8.23
CA ASN A 21 -9.65 -2.42 -8.72
C ASN A 21 -8.27 -1.99 -9.23
N ARG A 22 -8.22 -0.88 -9.97
CA ARG A 22 -6.96 -0.31 -10.46
C ARG A 22 -6.00 0.10 -9.34
N LEU A 23 -6.52 0.65 -8.25
CA LEU A 23 -5.70 1.04 -7.10
C LEU A 23 -5.03 -0.18 -6.43
N LYS A 24 -5.74 -1.30 -6.34
CA LYS A 24 -5.19 -2.57 -5.82
C LYS A 24 -4.08 -3.13 -6.70
N VAL A 25 -4.22 -3.03 -8.03
CA VAL A 25 -3.18 -3.44 -8.97
C VAL A 25 -1.91 -2.61 -8.76
N ILE A 26 -2.06 -1.28 -8.73
CA ILE A 26 -0.94 -0.35 -8.50
C ILE A 26 -0.28 -0.60 -7.14
N GLU A 27 -1.07 -0.84 -6.09
CA GLU A 27 -0.56 -1.20 -4.76
C GLU A 27 0.33 -2.45 -4.83
N ASN A 28 -0.15 -3.53 -5.46
CA ASN A 28 0.60 -4.77 -5.57
C ASN A 28 1.89 -4.62 -6.41
N GLU A 29 1.84 -3.89 -7.52
CA GLU A 29 3.01 -3.58 -8.35
C GLU A 29 4.08 -2.82 -7.54
N LEU A 30 3.65 -1.82 -6.76
CA LEU A 30 4.55 -1.03 -5.94
C LEU A 30 5.12 -1.79 -4.75
N ILE A 31 4.34 -2.71 -4.16
CA ILE A 31 4.83 -3.64 -3.14
C ILE A 31 5.94 -4.49 -3.74
N GLN A 32 5.70 -5.14 -4.88
CA GLN A 32 6.71 -5.99 -5.53
C GLN A 32 7.97 -5.21 -5.91
N ALA A 33 7.81 -4.01 -6.46
CA ALA A 33 8.93 -3.14 -6.81
C ALA A 33 9.76 -2.76 -5.56
N SER A 34 9.10 -2.46 -4.44
CA SER A 34 9.77 -2.12 -3.18
C SER A 34 10.48 -3.33 -2.58
N THR A 35 9.81 -4.48 -2.51
CA THR A 35 10.40 -5.76 -2.07
C THR A 35 11.67 -6.08 -2.84
N LYS A 36 11.62 -5.96 -4.17
CA LYS A 36 12.78 -6.23 -5.03
C LYS A 36 13.90 -5.22 -4.81
N LYS A 37 13.59 -3.92 -4.77
CA LYS A 37 14.57 -2.84 -4.61
C LYS A 37 15.37 -2.97 -3.30
N PHE A 38 14.69 -3.33 -2.22
CA PHE A 38 15.30 -3.45 -0.89
C PHE A 38 15.73 -4.87 -0.54
N SER A 39 15.53 -5.83 -1.44
CA SER A 39 15.77 -7.27 -1.19
C SER A 39 15.09 -7.76 0.10
N LEU A 40 13.83 -7.35 0.32
CA LEU A 40 13.04 -7.76 1.47
C LEU A 40 12.64 -9.22 1.30
N GLU A 41 12.65 -9.97 2.40
CA GLU A 41 12.05 -11.31 2.42
C GLU A 41 10.52 -11.22 2.42
N LYS A 42 9.96 -10.20 3.07
CA LYS A 42 8.51 -9.96 3.12
C LYS A 42 8.19 -8.46 3.17
N PHE A 43 7.18 -8.03 2.41
CA PHE A 43 6.65 -6.66 2.50
C PHE A 43 5.13 -6.66 2.40
N TYR A 44 4.47 -6.07 3.39
CA TYR A 44 3.01 -6.03 3.46
C TYR A 44 2.51 -4.83 4.29
N LYS A 45 1.20 -4.71 4.42
CA LYS A 45 0.56 -3.68 5.23
C LYS A 45 -0.41 -4.29 6.23
N GLU A 46 -0.63 -3.60 7.34
CA GLU A 46 -1.71 -3.94 8.26
C GLU A 46 -3.10 -3.72 7.62
N PRO A 47 -4.15 -4.42 8.10
CA PRO A 47 -5.52 -4.23 7.64
C PRO A 47 -6.03 -2.80 7.80
N SER A 48 -5.55 -2.10 8.83
CA SER A 48 -5.89 -0.72 9.16
C SER A 48 -5.32 0.32 8.19
N ILE A 49 -4.42 -0.08 7.29
CA ILE A 49 -3.81 0.79 6.28
C ILE A 49 -4.61 0.70 4.98
N SER A 50 -5.09 1.83 4.48
CA SER A 50 -5.78 1.87 3.20
C SER A 50 -4.81 1.65 2.03
N SER A 51 -5.33 1.15 0.91
CA SER A 51 -4.55 0.99 -0.31
C SER A 51 -3.92 2.30 -0.81
N ARG A 52 -4.58 3.45 -0.59
CA ARG A 52 -4.04 4.76 -0.95
C ARG A 52 -2.81 5.11 -0.11
N GLN A 53 -2.88 4.87 1.20
CA GLN A 53 -1.75 5.08 2.12
C GLN A 53 -0.58 4.15 1.77
N MET A 54 -0.86 2.89 1.41
CA MET A 54 0.17 1.94 0.98
C MET A 54 0.85 2.39 -0.31
N VAL A 55 0.08 2.81 -1.31
CA VAL A 55 0.62 3.33 -2.58
C VAL A 55 1.51 4.54 -2.35
N ASP A 56 1.07 5.50 -1.53
CA ASP A 56 1.86 6.69 -1.19
C ASP A 56 3.17 6.31 -0.47
N CYS A 57 3.07 5.46 0.55
CA CYS A 57 4.20 4.88 1.27
C CYS A 57 5.21 4.24 0.31
N CYS A 58 4.77 3.32 -0.56
CA CYS A 58 5.68 2.62 -1.48
C CYS A 58 6.38 3.58 -2.44
N ARG A 59 5.65 4.56 -3.00
CA ARG A 59 6.26 5.59 -3.87
C ARG A 59 7.35 6.36 -3.16
N ARG A 60 7.13 6.70 -1.89
CA ARG A 60 8.12 7.40 -1.06
C ARG A 60 9.29 6.50 -0.69
N LEU A 61 9.05 5.24 -0.34
CA LEU A 61 10.11 4.24 -0.10
C LEU A 61 10.99 4.08 -1.32
N LEU A 62 10.40 3.91 -2.52
CA LEU A 62 11.14 3.71 -3.77
C LEU A 62 12.06 4.89 -4.13
N GLN A 63 11.90 6.06 -3.53
CA GLN A 63 12.83 7.20 -3.70
C GLN A 63 14.03 7.15 -2.77
N LEU A 64 14.00 6.31 -1.72
CA LEU A 64 15.07 6.17 -0.74
C LEU A 64 16.08 5.10 -1.16
N SER A 65 17.28 5.15 -0.55
CA SER A 65 18.27 4.08 -0.57
C SER A 65 18.47 3.61 0.86
N LEU A 66 18.06 2.39 1.16
CA LEU A 66 18.04 1.82 2.51
C LEU A 66 18.69 0.42 2.46
N PRO A 67 20.03 0.35 2.28
CA PRO A 67 20.73 -0.92 2.06
C PRO A 67 20.63 -1.88 3.26
N TYR A 68 20.37 -1.35 4.45
CA TYR A 68 20.21 -2.11 5.69
C TYR A 68 18.89 -2.88 5.80
N LEU A 69 17.95 -2.69 4.86
CA LEU A 69 16.69 -3.44 4.84
C LEU A 69 16.82 -4.84 4.21
N HIS A 70 17.99 -5.19 3.70
CA HIS A 70 18.21 -6.48 3.04
C HIS A 70 17.81 -7.66 3.94
N GLY A 71 16.99 -8.57 3.42
CA GLY A 71 16.53 -9.77 4.12
C GLY A 71 15.50 -9.50 5.22
N MET A 72 15.03 -8.27 5.41
CA MET A 72 14.06 -7.97 6.47
C MET A 72 12.62 -8.28 6.07
N HIS A 73 11.77 -8.49 7.09
CA HIS A 73 10.32 -8.42 6.97
C HIS A 73 9.85 -7.01 7.32
N LEU A 74 9.26 -6.31 6.36
CA LEU A 74 8.77 -4.95 6.54
C LEU A 74 7.24 -4.93 6.51
N CYS A 75 6.64 -4.26 7.48
CA CYS A 75 5.20 -4.07 7.60
C CYS A 75 4.87 -2.58 7.62
N VAL A 76 3.86 -2.16 6.86
CA VAL A 76 3.34 -0.79 6.90
C VAL A 76 2.20 -0.73 7.91
N SER A 77 2.34 0.17 8.90
CA SER A 77 1.44 0.37 10.04
C SER A 77 1.16 1.87 10.23
N HIS A 78 0.56 2.24 11.37
CA HIS A 78 0.38 3.62 11.85
C HIS A 78 1.50 4.05 12.82
N PHE A 79 2.29 3.10 13.33
CA PHE A 79 3.33 3.37 14.33
C PHE A 79 4.61 2.60 14.01
N TYR A 80 5.72 3.05 14.57
CA TYR A 80 6.96 2.28 14.58
C TYR A 80 6.85 1.17 15.63
N SER A 81 7.16 -0.06 15.24
CA SER A 81 7.17 -1.21 16.16
C SER A 81 8.07 -2.31 15.61
N VAL A 82 8.50 -3.22 16.46
CA VAL A 82 9.11 -4.49 16.07
C VAL A 82 8.22 -5.59 16.66
N MET A 83 7.69 -6.46 15.80
CA MET A 83 6.85 -7.57 16.25
C MET A 83 7.72 -8.66 16.89
N GLN A 84 7.10 -9.51 17.72
CA GLN A 84 7.81 -10.63 18.38
C GLN A 84 8.46 -11.58 17.36
N ASP A 85 7.85 -11.73 16.19
CA ASP A 85 8.36 -12.56 15.08
C ASP A 85 9.47 -11.87 14.26
N GLY A 86 9.88 -10.65 14.64
CA GLY A 86 10.97 -9.91 14.00
C GLY A 86 10.56 -8.94 12.88
N ASP A 87 9.27 -8.84 12.55
CA ASP A 87 8.78 -7.91 11.54
C ASP A 87 8.94 -6.44 11.99
N LEU A 88 9.58 -5.62 11.14
CA LEU A 88 9.73 -4.19 11.36
C LEU A 88 8.49 -3.45 10.84
N CYS A 89 7.74 -2.80 11.73
CA CYS A 89 6.62 -1.95 11.39
C CYS A 89 7.05 -0.50 11.25
N ILE A 90 6.66 0.14 10.13
CA ILE A 90 6.88 1.57 9.89
C ILE A 90 5.55 2.29 9.60
N PRO A 91 5.37 3.54 10.06
CA PRO A 91 4.17 4.31 9.78
C PRO A 91 4.14 4.73 8.31
N TRP A 92 3.04 4.49 7.59
CA TRP A 92 2.90 4.87 6.16
C TRP A 92 3.26 6.35 5.86
N ASN A 93 3.14 7.23 6.85
CA ASN A 93 3.37 8.67 6.76
C ASN A 93 4.64 9.16 7.50
N TRP A 94 5.69 8.33 7.67
CA TRP A 94 6.90 8.74 8.39
C TRP A 94 7.41 10.12 7.96
N LYS A 95 7.89 10.94 8.90
CA LYS A 95 8.49 12.23 8.56
C LYS A 95 10.00 12.09 8.44
N LYS A 96 10.60 12.74 7.44
CA LYS A 96 12.07 12.85 7.35
C LYS A 96 12.53 13.76 8.49
N GLY A 97 13.12 13.18 9.54
CA GLY A 97 13.83 13.96 10.57
C GLY A 97 13.12 14.23 11.90
N GLU A 98 12.11 13.47 12.29
CA GLU A 98 11.75 13.36 13.72
C GLU A 98 12.51 12.17 14.33
N ALA A 99 13.84 12.18 14.21
CA ALA A 99 14.68 11.39 15.08
C ALA A 99 14.49 11.95 16.49
N MET A 100 13.81 11.17 17.33
CA MET A 100 13.83 11.16 18.80
C MET A 100 14.36 12.46 19.45
N LYS A 101 13.45 13.27 19.99
CA LYS A 101 13.78 14.10 21.16
C LYS A 101 13.71 13.24 22.41
#